data_AF-A0A7H8PQ83-F1
#
_entry.id   AF-A0A7H8PQ83-F1
#
_cell.length_a   1.000
_cell.length_b   1.000
_cell.length_c   1.000
_cell.angle_alpha   90.00
_cell.angle_beta   90.00
_cell.angle_gamma   90.00
#
_symmetry.space_group_name_H-M   'P 1'
#
loop_
_entity.id
_entity.type
_entity.pdbx_description
1 polymer ?
#
loop_
_entity_poly.entity_id
_entity_poly.type
_entity_poly.pdbx_seq_one_letter_code
_entity_poly.pdbx_strand_id
1 'polypeptide(L)'
;MEFEKLLGKHISVFEKVIGNDFENKLHGKYLYYIPNKDIKKYFLEVSYYAISIVVDKSDVLESISLRFYKIIDKQFYSSLVDKYRVPNSILVPSGSYTITSESITKEDSDSIVASTRKREVDLREGTFNEKPFVMIWKKENFYIQAFLRYEQNISEITFSIDGSPFIIKPK
;
A
#
# COMPACT_ATOMS: atom_id res chain seq x y z
N MET A 1 -16.85 3.41 2.72
CA MET A 1 -16.40 3.08 1.34
C MET A 1 -16.01 1.61 1.26
N GLU A 2 -16.34 0.94 0.18
CA GLU A 2 -16.03 -0.48 -0.08
C GLU A 2 -15.18 -0.58 -1.36
N PHE A 3 -13.87 -0.33 -1.21
CA PHE A 3 -12.93 -0.30 -2.33
C PHE A 3 -12.83 -1.64 -3.05
N GLU A 4 -13.00 -2.74 -2.32
CA GLU A 4 -13.05 -4.10 -2.85
C GLU A 4 -14.14 -4.28 -3.92
N LYS A 5 -15.25 -3.53 -3.87
CA LYS A 5 -16.34 -3.62 -4.85
C LYS A 5 -16.07 -2.81 -6.14
N LEU A 6 -14.98 -2.07 -6.20
CA LEU A 6 -14.54 -1.30 -7.35
C LEU A 6 -13.52 -2.07 -8.20
N LEU A 7 -12.88 -3.09 -7.62
CA LEU A 7 -11.97 -3.99 -8.34
C LEU A 7 -12.71 -4.70 -9.49
N GLY A 8 -12.01 -4.86 -10.62
CA GLY A 8 -12.54 -5.52 -11.82
C GLY A 8 -13.55 -4.67 -12.60
N LYS A 9 -13.78 -3.42 -12.20
CA LYS A 9 -14.64 -2.47 -12.92
C LYS A 9 -13.80 -1.48 -13.71
N HIS A 10 -14.40 -0.92 -14.75
CA HIS A 10 -13.80 0.16 -15.53
C HIS A 10 -13.59 1.43 -14.69
N ILE A 11 -12.52 2.18 -14.93
CA ILE A 11 -12.14 3.37 -14.16
C ILE A 11 -13.19 4.47 -14.09
N SER A 12 -14.00 4.61 -15.14
CA SER A 12 -15.14 5.53 -15.14
C SER A 12 -16.16 5.28 -14.02
N VAL A 13 -16.26 4.06 -13.49
CA VAL A 13 -17.09 3.75 -12.31
C VAL A 13 -16.45 4.33 -11.06
N PHE A 14 -15.12 4.23 -10.94
CA PHE A 14 -14.37 4.77 -9.82
C PHE A 14 -14.42 6.31 -9.79
N GLU A 15 -14.25 6.96 -10.93
CA GLU A 15 -14.36 8.41 -11.11
C GLU A 15 -15.69 8.98 -10.57
N LYS A 16 -16.80 8.27 -10.80
CA LYS A 16 -18.12 8.67 -10.30
C LYS A 16 -18.24 8.58 -8.78
N VAL A 17 -17.49 7.69 -8.14
CA VAL A 17 -17.58 7.42 -6.70
C VAL A 17 -16.58 8.26 -5.90
N ILE A 18 -15.38 8.46 -6.45
CA ILE A 18 -14.26 9.09 -5.74
C ILE A 18 -13.93 10.48 -6.31
N GLY A 19 -14.37 10.82 -7.51
CA GLY A 19 -13.99 12.04 -8.24
C GLY A 19 -12.94 11.75 -9.32
N ASN A 20 -12.70 12.75 -10.18
CA ASN A 20 -11.85 12.65 -11.38
C ASN A 20 -10.61 13.56 -11.33
N ASP A 21 -10.21 14.04 -10.14
CA ASP A 21 -9.06 14.93 -9.93
C ASP A 21 -7.70 14.19 -9.98
N PHE A 22 -7.51 13.33 -10.98
CA PHE A 22 -6.31 12.49 -11.09
C PHE A 22 -5.14 13.25 -11.72
N GLU A 23 -4.00 13.25 -11.03
CA GLU A 23 -2.72 13.57 -11.64
C GLU A 23 -2.14 12.28 -12.25
N ASN A 24 -2.12 12.19 -13.59
CA ASN A 24 -1.47 11.06 -14.26
C ASN A 24 0.05 11.26 -14.21
N LYS A 25 0.79 10.35 -13.56
CA LYS A 25 2.21 10.58 -13.23
C LYS A 25 3.23 9.69 -13.95
N LEU A 26 2.85 8.58 -14.59
CA LEU A 26 3.85 7.63 -15.10
C LEU A 26 3.46 6.98 -16.44
N HIS A 27 4.41 6.98 -17.39
CA HIS A 27 4.33 6.21 -18.63
C HIS A 27 4.55 4.71 -18.35
N GLY A 28 3.68 3.85 -18.89
CA GLY A 28 3.89 2.40 -18.98
C GLY A 28 3.07 1.52 -18.03
N LYS A 29 2.52 2.07 -16.95
CA LYS A 29 1.40 1.50 -16.19
C LYS A 29 0.40 2.62 -15.96
N TYR A 30 -0.88 2.39 -16.25
CA TYR A 30 -1.95 3.36 -16.09
C TYR A 30 -2.19 3.64 -14.59
N LEU A 31 -1.27 4.39 -14.00
CA LEU A 31 -1.24 4.74 -12.59
C LEU A 31 -1.86 6.12 -12.40
N TYR A 32 -3.02 6.12 -11.76
CA TYR A 32 -3.70 7.36 -11.39
C TYR A 32 -3.40 7.69 -9.94
N TYR A 33 -2.93 8.90 -9.68
CA TYR A 33 -2.57 9.36 -8.34
C TYR A 33 -3.37 10.61 -7.99
N ILE A 34 -4.04 10.61 -6.84
CA ILE A 34 -4.63 11.82 -6.28
C ILE A 34 -3.86 12.17 -5.01
N PRO A 35 -3.03 13.23 -5.01
CA PRO A 35 -2.56 13.83 -3.77
C PRO A 35 -3.75 14.48 -3.09
N ASN A 36 -4.10 13.98 -1.92
CA ASN A 36 -5.25 14.47 -1.19
C ASN A 36 -4.87 15.72 -0.40
N LYS A 37 -4.67 16.85 -1.09
CA LYS A 37 -4.38 18.13 -0.44
C LYS A 37 -5.65 18.83 0.06
N ASP A 38 -6.79 18.59 -0.60
CA ASP A 38 -8.00 19.40 -0.38
C ASP A 38 -9.30 18.59 -0.12
N ILE A 39 -9.26 17.25 -0.09
CA ILE A 39 -10.46 16.43 0.18
C ILE A 39 -10.29 15.61 1.46
N LYS A 40 -11.08 15.85 2.51
CA LYS A 40 -11.09 14.95 3.68
C LYS A 40 -11.81 13.64 3.33
N LYS A 41 -11.10 12.70 2.71
CA LYS A 41 -11.61 11.35 2.44
C LYS A 41 -11.17 10.41 3.57
N TYR A 42 -12.12 9.59 4.01
CA TYR A 42 -11.95 8.70 5.15
C TYR A 42 -12.14 7.24 4.74
N PHE A 43 -11.38 6.36 5.37
CA PHE A 43 -11.57 4.93 5.32
C PHE A 43 -11.55 4.39 6.75
N LEU A 44 -12.67 3.79 7.17
CA LEU A 44 -12.92 3.38 8.56
C LEU A 44 -12.57 4.51 9.56
N GLU A 45 -13.12 5.71 9.29
CA GLU A 45 -12.95 6.92 10.12
C GLU A 45 -11.52 7.51 10.16
N VAL A 46 -10.55 6.88 9.49
CA VAL A 46 -9.19 7.41 9.37
C VAL A 46 -9.00 8.11 8.01
N SER A 47 -8.46 9.33 8.03
CA SER A 47 -8.18 10.06 6.80
C SER A 47 -6.94 9.52 6.07
N TYR A 48 -7.08 9.26 4.78
CA TYR A 48 -5.96 8.95 3.90
C TYR A 48 -5.56 10.21 3.11
N TYR A 49 -4.26 10.38 2.86
CA TYR A 49 -3.71 11.55 2.19
C TYR A 49 -3.37 11.33 0.71
N ALA A 50 -3.43 10.08 0.26
CA ALA A 50 -3.28 9.78 -1.15
C ALA A 50 -3.99 8.49 -1.50
N ILE A 51 -4.44 8.43 -2.75
CA ILE A 51 -4.95 7.22 -3.38
C ILE A 51 -4.21 7.00 -4.69
N SER A 52 -3.80 5.75 -4.91
CA SER A 52 -3.16 5.30 -6.15
C SER A 52 -3.99 4.18 -6.75
N ILE A 53 -4.22 4.21 -8.05
CA ILE A 53 -5.01 3.22 -8.77
C ILE A 53 -4.16 2.66 -9.90
N VAL A 54 -4.16 1.35 -10.04
CA VAL A 54 -3.59 0.67 -11.20
C VAL A 54 -4.72 0.05 -11.99
N VAL A 55 -4.74 0.32 -13.29
CA VAL A 55 -5.65 -0.32 -14.23
C VAL A 55 -4.88 -1.09 -15.32
N ASP A 56 -5.56 -2.07 -15.91
CA ASP A 56 -5.06 -2.84 -17.04
C ASP A 56 -5.13 -2.03 -18.35
N LYS A 57 -4.81 -2.68 -19.49
CA LYS A 57 -4.86 -2.05 -20.83
C LYS A 57 -6.28 -1.71 -21.31
N SER A 58 -7.30 -2.23 -20.64
CA SER A 58 -8.71 -2.01 -20.95
C SER A 58 -9.36 -1.07 -19.92
N ASP A 59 -8.55 -0.34 -19.15
CA ASP A 59 -8.95 0.59 -18.09
C ASP A 59 -9.75 -0.08 -16.95
N VAL A 60 -9.53 -1.38 -16.73
CA VAL A 60 -10.14 -2.16 -15.64
C VAL A 60 -9.27 -2.08 -14.38
N LEU A 61 -9.89 -1.79 -13.24
CA LEU A 61 -9.20 -1.62 -11.96
C LEU A 61 -8.61 -2.94 -11.44
N GLU A 62 -7.29 -3.01 -11.41
CA GLU A 62 -6.54 -4.14 -10.84
C GLU A 62 -6.21 -3.91 -9.36
N SER A 63 -5.88 -2.67 -8.97
CA SER A 63 -5.55 -2.35 -7.58
C SER A 63 -5.84 -0.91 -7.17
N ILE A 64 -6.11 -0.73 -5.89
CA ILE A 64 -6.36 0.56 -5.24
C ILE A 64 -5.54 0.61 -3.95
N SER A 65 -4.68 1.61 -3.80
CA SER A 65 -3.83 1.79 -2.61
C SER A 65 -4.14 3.11 -1.93
N LEU A 66 -4.41 3.06 -0.61
CA LEU A 66 -4.68 4.20 0.27
C LEU A 66 -3.46 4.45 1.14
N ARG A 67 -2.96 5.69 1.18
CA ARG A 67 -1.82 6.07 2.04
C ARG A 67 -2.24 6.96 3.20
N PHE A 68 -1.67 6.70 4.37
CA PHE A 68 -1.99 7.37 5.64
C PHE A 68 -0.72 7.98 6.24
N TYR A 69 -0.81 9.21 6.79
CA TYR A 69 0.30 9.91 7.46
C TYR A 69 0.57 9.39 8.88
N LYS A 70 -0.05 8.26 9.25
CA LYS A 70 0.04 7.65 10.57
C LYS A 70 0.14 6.15 10.42
N ILE A 71 0.84 5.53 11.35
CA ILE A 71 0.79 4.09 11.56
C ILE A 71 -0.62 3.67 11.96
N ILE A 72 -1.12 2.58 11.36
CA ILE A 72 -2.38 1.93 11.76
C ILE A 72 -2.26 1.56 13.24
N ASP A 73 -3.10 2.16 14.06
CA ASP A 73 -3.18 1.86 15.48
C ASP A 73 -4.09 0.66 15.76
N LYS A 74 -4.20 0.28 17.04
CA LYS A 74 -5.01 -0.85 17.46
C LYS A 74 -6.50 -0.65 17.13
N GLN A 75 -7.01 0.58 17.21
CA GLN A 75 -8.41 0.86 16.93
C GLN A 75 -8.71 0.65 15.45
N PHE A 76 -7.88 1.20 14.56
CA PHE A 76 -8.04 1.04 13.13
C PHE A 76 -7.81 -0.41 12.69
N TYR A 77 -6.86 -1.11 13.31
CA TYR A 77 -6.70 -2.55 13.13
C TYR A 77 -7.96 -3.33 13.51
N SER A 78 -8.56 -3.04 14.67
CA SER A 78 -9.83 -3.67 15.07
C SER A 78 -10.93 -3.40 14.03
N SER A 79 -11.05 -2.18 13.50
CA SER A 79 -12.04 -1.88 12.45
C SER A 79 -11.79 -2.66 11.16
N LEU A 80 -10.53 -2.91 10.79
CA LEU A 80 -10.19 -3.80 9.67
C LEU A 80 -10.60 -5.25 9.95
N VAL A 81 -10.38 -5.74 11.17
CA VAL A 81 -10.78 -7.08 11.60
C VAL A 81 -12.31 -7.21 11.64
N ASP A 82 -13.03 -6.19 12.09
CA ASP A 82 -14.49 -6.22 12.12
C ASP A 82 -15.06 -6.29 10.70
N LYS A 83 -14.49 -5.52 9.76
CA LYS A 83 -14.94 -5.48 8.36
C LYS A 83 -14.52 -6.70 7.56
N TYR A 84 -13.28 -7.16 7.71
CA TYR A 84 -12.67 -8.17 6.84
C TYR A 84 -12.27 -9.46 7.56
N ARG A 85 -12.63 -9.63 8.84
CA ARG A 85 -12.14 -10.72 9.72
C ARG A 85 -10.64 -10.63 9.97
N VAL A 86 -10.11 -11.56 10.75
CA VAL A 86 -8.66 -11.63 11.03
C VAL A 86 -7.87 -11.82 9.73
N PRO A 87 -6.68 -11.21 9.61
CA PRO A 87 -5.79 -11.45 8.48
C PRO A 87 -5.36 -12.91 8.43
N ASN A 88 -5.06 -13.39 7.23
CA ASN A 88 -4.51 -14.73 7.01
C ASN A 88 -3.05 -14.82 7.45
N SER A 89 -2.30 -13.71 7.35
CA SER A 89 -0.90 -13.62 7.75
C SER A 89 -0.60 -12.25 8.35
N ILE A 90 0.21 -12.23 9.40
CA ILE A 90 0.78 -11.03 10.01
C ILE A 90 2.28 -11.22 10.07
N LEU A 91 3.01 -10.54 9.20
CA LEU A 91 4.44 -10.70 9.07
C LEU A 91 5.19 -9.59 9.82
N VAL A 92 6.05 -9.99 10.74
CA VAL A 92 6.88 -9.12 11.56
C VAL A 92 8.36 -9.32 11.19
N PRO A 93 9.20 -8.27 11.25
CA PRO A 93 10.64 -8.42 11.06
C PRO A 93 11.25 -9.36 12.12
N SER A 94 12.06 -10.32 11.68
CA SER A 94 12.77 -11.25 12.56
C SER A 94 13.95 -10.60 13.30
N GLY A 95 14.31 -9.36 12.95
CA GLY A 95 15.41 -8.60 13.56
C GLY A 95 16.70 -8.56 12.73
N SER A 96 16.86 -9.44 11.74
CA SER A 96 17.92 -9.39 10.73
C SER A 96 17.51 -8.53 9.53
N TYR A 97 18.40 -7.63 9.12
CA TYR A 97 18.34 -6.99 7.80
C TYR A 97 19.68 -7.15 7.11
N THR A 98 19.65 -7.46 5.82
CA THR A 98 20.83 -7.54 4.97
C THR A 98 20.81 -6.36 4.00
N ILE A 99 21.84 -5.52 4.02
CA ILE A 99 22.01 -4.49 3.01
C ILE A 99 22.51 -5.19 1.75
N THR A 100 21.67 -5.25 0.71
CA THR A 100 22.01 -5.95 -0.55
C THR A 100 22.63 -5.03 -1.59
N SER A 101 22.40 -3.72 -1.51
CA SER A 101 23.10 -2.74 -2.34
C SER A 101 23.03 -1.34 -1.74
N GLU A 102 24.06 -0.54 -1.96
CA GLU A 102 24.07 0.89 -1.66
C GLU A 102 24.73 1.60 -2.84
N SER A 103 24.04 2.56 -3.44
CA SER A 103 24.57 3.39 -4.52
C SER A 103 24.51 4.84 -4.11
N ILE A 104 25.62 5.55 -4.29
CA ILE A 104 25.72 6.99 -4.06
C ILE A 104 25.99 7.62 -5.42
N THR A 105 25.01 8.36 -5.93
CA THR A 105 25.22 9.20 -7.12
C THR A 105 25.60 10.59 -6.62
N LYS A 106 26.78 11.06 -7.02
CA LYS A 106 27.20 12.46 -6.86
C LYS A 106 27.18 13.09 -8.24
N GLU A 107 26.40 14.15 -8.42
CA GLU A 107 26.54 15.04 -9.57
C GLU A 107 27.69 16.02 -9.28
N ASP A 108 28.51 16.32 -10.30
CA ASP A 108 29.69 17.20 -10.21
C ASP A 108 29.34 18.68 -9.88
N SER A 109 28.06 19.01 -9.69
CA SER A 109 27.59 20.32 -9.25
C SER A 109 26.96 20.26 -7.85
N ASP A 110 27.81 20.27 -6.82
CA ASP A 110 27.64 20.79 -5.46
C ASP A 110 26.25 20.80 -4.74
N SER A 111 25.28 19.95 -5.07
CA SER A 111 23.98 20.04 -4.37
C SER A 111 23.13 18.78 -4.25
N ILE A 112 23.42 17.67 -4.93
CA ILE A 112 22.61 16.45 -4.78
C ILE A 112 23.48 15.20 -4.60
N VAL A 113 23.47 14.67 -3.37
CA VAL A 113 23.95 13.32 -3.07
C VAL A 113 22.74 12.42 -2.93
N ALA A 114 22.46 11.60 -3.95
CA ALA A 114 21.39 10.62 -3.91
C ALA A 114 21.94 9.27 -3.45
N SER A 115 21.61 8.84 -2.24
CA SER A 115 21.93 7.49 -1.75
C SER A 115 20.70 6.58 -1.85
N THR A 116 20.80 5.51 -2.64
CA THR A 116 19.76 4.46 -2.67
C THR A 116 20.30 3.22 -1.96
N ARG A 117 19.56 2.74 -0.95
CA ARG A 117 19.92 1.53 -0.19
C ARG A 117 18.84 0.47 -0.37
N LYS A 118 19.23 -0.71 -0.85
CA LYS A 118 18.38 -1.91 -0.88
C LYS A 118 18.62 -2.71 0.40
N ARG A 119 17.54 -3.08 1.07
CA ARG A 119 17.56 -3.94 2.25
C ARG A 119 16.69 -5.17 1.98
N GLU A 120 17.19 -6.33 2.33
CA GLU A 120 16.40 -7.54 2.52
C GLU A 120 16.10 -7.67 4.01
N VAL A 121 14.85 -7.99 4.34
CA VAL A 121 14.39 -8.14 5.72
C VAL A 121 13.77 -9.52 5.83
N ASP A 122 14.27 -10.33 6.76
CA ASP A 122 13.65 -11.61 7.07
C ASP A 122 12.35 -11.36 7.83
N LEU A 123 11.27 -11.98 7.35
CA LEU A 123 9.96 -11.88 7.96
C LEU A 123 9.56 -13.23 8.57
N ARG A 124 8.86 -13.17 9.69
CA ARG A 124 8.21 -14.33 10.32
C ARG A 124 6.75 -14.00 10.61
N GLU A 125 5.93 -15.02 10.80
CA GLU A 125 4.59 -14.83 11.35
C GLU A 125 4.65 -14.28 12.78
N GLY A 126 3.67 -13.47 13.15
CA GLY A 126 3.57 -12.81 14.43
C GLY A 126 2.18 -12.22 14.67
N THR A 127 2.13 -11.20 15.51
CA THR A 127 0.89 -10.54 15.94
C THR A 127 0.94 -9.04 15.69
N PHE A 128 -0.23 -8.39 15.73
CA PHE A 128 -0.31 -6.93 15.57
C PHE A 128 0.51 -6.17 16.63
N ASN A 129 0.61 -6.70 17.85
CA ASN A 129 1.36 -6.05 18.94
C ASN A 129 2.88 -6.07 18.73
N GLU A 130 3.38 -6.91 17.82
CA GLU A 130 4.80 -7.06 17.49
C GLU A 130 5.27 -6.12 16.37
N LYS A 131 4.49 -5.07 16.06
CA LYS A 131 4.79 -4.08 15.02
C LYS A 131 4.95 -4.72 13.62
N PRO A 132 3.85 -5.23 13.04
CA PRO A 132 3.90 -5.94 11.77
C PRO A 132 4.42 -5.09 10.62
N PHE A 133 5.26 -5.66 9.78
CA PHE A 133 5.68 -5.02 8.54
C PHE A 133 4.58 -5.06 7.48
N VAL A 134 3.89 -6.21 7.38
CA VAL A 134 2.75 -6.39 6.48
C VAL A 134 1.70 -7.31 7.09
N MET A 135 0.43 -6.98 6.85
CA MET A 135 -0.71 -7.86 7.13
C MET A 135 -1.43 -8.19 5.84
N ILE A 136 -1.89 -9.43 5.69
CA ILE A 136 -2.47 -9.93 4.45
C ILE A 136 -3.82 -10.58 4.74
N TRP A 137 -4.86 -10.10 4.06
CA TRP A 137 -6.15 -10.78 3.96
C TRP A 137 -6.29 -11.36 2.56
N LYS A 138 -6.43 -12.67 2.49
CA LYS A 138 -6.76 -13.43 1.29
C LYS A 138 -8.27 -13.67 1.27
N LYS A 139 -8.95 -13.07 0.29
CA LYS A 139 -10.37 -13.31 0.03
C LYS A 139 -10.51 -14.07 -1.28
N GLU A 140 -11.71 -14.60 -1.53
CA GLU A 140 -11.98 -15.46 -2.69
C GLU A 140 -11.63 -14.76 -4.00
N ASN A 141 -11.99 -13.47 -4.13
CA ASN A 141 -11.85 -12.71 -5.38
C ASN A 141 -10.90 -11.50 -5.28
N PHE A 142 -10.24 -11.30 -4.14
CA PHE A 142 -9.36 -10.16 -3.94
C PHE A 142 -8.42 -10.34 -2.74
N TYR A 143 -7.45 -9.46 -2.64
CA TYR A 143 -6.48 -9.38 -1.56
C TYR A 143 -6.58 -8.01 -0.89
N ILE A 144 -6.33 -7.98 0.41
CA ILE A 144 -6.04 -6.75 1.14
C ILE A 144 -4.65 -6.89 1.73
N GLN A 145 -3.82 -5.88 1.54
CA GLN A 145 -2.52 -5.80 2.18
C GLN A 145 -2.42 -4.49 2.94
N ALA A 146 -1.98 -4.55 4.20
CA ALA A 146 -1.63 -3.38 4.96
C ALA A 146 -0.12 -3.37 5.20
N PHE A 147 0.58 -2.39 4.64
CA PHE A 147 1.99 -2.12 4.91
C PHE A 147 2.14 -1.06 5.98
N LEU A 148 2.99 -1.33 6.97
CA LEU A 148 3.25 -0.42 8.08
C LEU A 148 4.75 -0.17 8.17
N ARG A 149 5.16 1.04 7.79
CA ARG A 149 6.55 1.47 7.80
C ARG A 149 6.77 2.37 9.02
N TYR A 150 6.94 1.75 10.18
CA TYR A 150 7.05 2.44 11.47
C TYR A 150 8.12 3.54 11.48
N GLU A 151 9.29 3.30 10.90
CA GLU A 151 10.37 4.31 10.82
C GLU A 151 9.99 5.56 10.02
N GLN A 152 9.07 5.42 9.05
CA GLN A 152 8.63 6.51 8.17
C GLN A 152 7.28 7.09 8.62
N ASN A 153 6.65 6.51 9.65
CA ASN A 153 5.29 6.82 10.08
C ASN A 153 4.27 6.79 8.92
N ILE A 154 4.42 5.83 8.01
CA ILE A 154 3.54 5.64 6.84
C ILE A 154 2.83 4.30 6.95
N SER A 155 1.52 4.33 6.69
CA SER A 155 0.77 3.12 6.38
C SER A 155 0.20 3.18 4.98
N GLU A 156 0.14 2.03 4.33
CA GLU A 156 -0.52 1.86 3.04
C GLU A 156 -1.47 0.65 3.12
N ILE A 157 -2.71 0.82 2.67
CA ILE A 157 -3.67 -0.28 2.52
C ILE A 157 -3.97 -0.45 1.04
N THR A 158 -3.69 -1.63 0.51
CA THR A 158 -3.87 -1.98 -0.89
C THR A 158 -4.94 -3.04 -1.04
N PHE A 159 -5.90 -2.79 -1.94
CA PHE A 159 -6.87 -3.75 -2.44
C PHE A 159 -6.43 -4.17 -3.84
N SER A 160 -6.40 -5.47 -4.15
CA SER A 160 -6.01 -5.95 -5.48
C SER A 160 -6.74 -7.23 -5.88
N ILE A 161 -6.94 -7.42 -7.20
CA ILE A 161 -7.47 -8.68 -7.75
C ILE A 161 -6.42 -9.79 -7.62
N ASP A 162 -5.20 -9.48 -8.04
CA ASP A 162 -4.08 -10.42 -7.96
C ASP A 162 -3.35 -10.32 -6.62
N GLY A 163 -2.82 -11.46 -6.20
CA GLY A 163 -2.03 -11.58 -4.99
C GLY A 163 -0.80 -10.66 -5.00
N SER A 164 -0.22 -10.49 -3.83
CA SER A 164 0.87 -9.54 -3.59
C SER A 164 1.96 -9.55 -4.67
N PRO A 165 2.48 -8.38 -5.11
CA PRO A 165 3.64 -8.31 -5.99
C PRO A 165 4.94 -8.80 -5.31
N PHE A 166 4.90 -9.08 -4.00
CA PHE A 166 6.05 -9.60 -3.27
C PHE A 166 6.15 -11.11 -3.46
N ILE A 167 7.26 -11.55 -4.05
CA ILE A 167 7.72 -12.93 -3.97
C ILE A 167 8.17 -13.16 -2.52
N ILE A 168 7.24 -13.53 -1.65
CA ILE A 168 7.58 -14.12 -0.35
C ILE A 168 8.15 -15.48 -0.67
N LYS A 169 9.48 -15.62 -0.63
CA LYS A 169 10.11 -16.94 -0.78
C LYS A 169 9.95 -17.68 0.55
N PRO A 170 9.15 -18.75 0.64
CA PRO A 170 9.27 -19.65 1.79
C PRO A 170 10.67 -20.29 1.75
N LYS A 171 11.28 -20.45 2.92
CA LYS A 171 12.43 -21.33 3.08
C LYS A 171 11.98 -22.79 3.04
#